data_AF-A0A3C1DNY0-F1
#
_entry.id   AF-A0A3C1DNY0-F1
#
_cell.length_a   1.000
_cell.length_b   1.000
_cell.length_c   1.000
_cell.angle_alpha   90.00
_cell.angle_beta   90.00
_cell.angle_gamma   90.00
#
_symmetry.space_group_name_H-M   'P 1'
#
loop_
_entity.id
_entity.type
_entity.pdbx_description
1 polymer ?
#
loop_
_entity_poly.entity_id
_entity_poly.type
_entity_poly.pdbx_seq_one_letter_code
_entity_poly.pdbx_strand_id
1 'polypeptide(L)'
;MNHKTRIAGAAIVALGLTLTSVGTAAVSTAASSPTIHHRALTPTQEQCLTDALTGLLAARADARAVRRAARADARAAYRSSLAQAAAVRDEALAAASNRGARIAALRAYETTADSLRRTSRQARRAADRAMNASYREARAVYRQDRQVCLDPPPTS
;
A
#
# COMPACT_ATOMS: atom_id res chain seq x y z
N MET A 1 -12.19 15.53 -28.98
CA MET A 1 -11.23 14.49 -29.42
C MET A 1 -11.65 13.19 -28.75
N ASN A 2 -12.07 12.22 -29.57
CA ASN A 2 -12.56 10.92 -29.15
C ASN A 2 -11.39 10.01 -28.76
N HIS A 3 -11.41 9.43 -27.57
CA HIS A 3 -10.77 8.12 -27.36
C HIS A 3 -11.68 7.18 -26.58
N LYS A 4 -12.14 6.17 -27.32
CA LYS A 4 -12.87 4.99 -26.86
C LYS A 4 -11.95 4.06 -26.05
N THR A 5 -12.56 3.54 -25.00
CA THR A 5 -12.31 2.35 -24.17
C THR A 5 -11.46 1.22 -24.75
N ARG A 6 -10.69 0.55 -23.87
CA ARG A 6 -10.54 -0.92 -23.85
C ARG A 6 -10.42 -1.42 -22.40
N ILE A 7 -11.47 -2.14 -21.98
CA ILE A 7 -11.53 -3.01 -20.80
C ILE A 7 -11.06 -4.39 -21.25
N ALA A 8 -10.09 -4.97 -20.55
CA ALA A 8 -9.68 -6.38 -20.62
C ALA A 8 -9.13 -6.74 -19.23
N GLY A 9 -9.49 -7.83 -18.56
CA GLY A 9 -10.38 -8.94 -18.83
C GLY A 9 -10.65 -9.65 -17.50
N ALA A 10 -11.75 -10.39 -17.44
CA ALA A 10 -12.26 -11.09 -16.28
C ALA A 10 -11.34 -12.24 -15.81
N ALA A 11 -11.26 -12.44 -14.50
CA ALA A 11 -10.95 -13.72 -13.89
C ALA A 11 -11.83 -13.89 -12.65
N ILE A 12 -13.01 -14.45 -12.87
CA ILE A 12 -13.91 -14.95 -11.83
C ILE A 12 -13.33 -16.29 -11.37
N VAL A 13 -12.77 -16.36 -10.17
CA VAL A 13 -12.47 -17.64 -9.51
C VAL A 13 -13.58 -17.89 -8.49
N ALA A 14 -14.52 -18.73 -8.90
CA ALA A 14 -15.48 -19.37 -8.04
C ALA A 14 -14.75 -20.31 -7.07
N LEU A 15 -14.95 -20.13 -5.77
CA LEU A 15 -14.60 -21.14 -4.77
C LEU A 15 -15.87 -21.47 -3.99
N GLY A 16 -16.31 -22.70 -4.19
CA GLY A 16 -17.62 -23.22 -3.83
C GLY A 16 -17.84 -23.40 -2.34
N LEU A 17 -19.10 -23.15 -1.96
CA LEU A 17 -19.70 -23.67 -0.75
C LEU A 17 -19.78 -25.20 -0.83
N THR A 18 -19.28 -25.87 0.20
CA THR A 18 -19.80 -27.19 0.60
C THR A 18 -20.25 -27.10 2.05
N LEU A 19 -21.56 -27.06 2.23
CA LEU A 19 -22.24 -27.32 3.49
C LEU A 19 -21.95 -28.75 3.93
N THR A 20 -21.54 -28.93 5.18
CA THR A 20 -21.74 -30.17 5.92
C THR A 20 -22.45 -29.85 7.24
N SER A 21 -23.67 -30.37 7.33
CA SER A 21 -24.61 -30.28 8.44
C SER A 21 -24.41 -31.43 9.43
N VAL A 22 -24.24 -31.11 10.72
CA VAL A 22 -24.71 -31.86 11.92
C VAL A 22 -24.66 -30.80 13.04
N GLY A 23 -25.70 -30.39 13.77
CA GLY A 23 -26.75 -31.14 14.44
C GLY A 23 -26.48 -31.08 15.95
N THR A 24 -27.16 -30.20 16.68
CA THR A 24 -27.62 -30.38 18.08
C THR A 24 -28.38 -29.15 18.57
N ALA A 25 -29.60 -29.39 19.04
CA ALA A 25 -30.49 -28.39 19.61
C ALA A 25 -29.97 -27.97 21.00
N ALA A 26 -29.77 -26.67 21.19
CA ALA A 26 -29.76 -26.05 22.51
C ALA A 26 -30.88 -25.02 22.54
N VAL A 27 -31.97 -25.38 23.21
CA VAL A 27 -33.02 -24.44 23.61
C VAL A 27 -32.38 -23.50 24.62
N SER A 28 -31.99 -22.32 24.17
CA SER A 28 -31.56 -21.24 25.04
C SER A 28 -32.66 -20.18 25.03
N THR A 29 -33.38 -20.08 26.15
CA THR A 29 -34.25 -18.96 26.49
C THR A 29 -33.40 -17.72 26.68
N ALA A 30 -32.90 -17.17 25.58
CA ALA A 30 -32.26 -15.86 25.56
C ALA A 30 -33.37 -14.82 25.36
N ALA A 31 -33.46 -13.88 26.29
CA ALA A 31 -34.30 -12.70 26.18
C ALA A 31 -34.24 -12.13 24.76
N SER A 32 -35.39 -11.76 24.21
CA SER A 32 -35.53 -11.16 22.89
C SER A 32 -34.51 -10.03 22.76
N SER A 33 -33.40 -10.31 22.05
CA SER A 33 -32.51 -9.26 21.61
C SER A 33 -33.36 -8.31 20.78
N PRO A 34 -33.23 -6.98 20.95
CA PRO A 34 -33.99 -6.03 20.15
C PRO A 34 -33.81 -6.43 18.69
N THR A 35 -34.91 -6.72 18.01
CA THR A 35 -34.90 -7.06 16.60
C THR A 35 -34.39 -5.83 15.88
N ILE A 36 -33.09 -5.79 15.60
CA ILE A 36 -32.50 -4.78 14.76
C ILE A 36 -33.11 -5.05 13.39
N HIS A 37 -34.11 -4.25 13.02
CA HIS A 37 -34.65 -4.24 11.68
C HIS A 37 -33.50 -3.81 10.75
N HIS A 38 -32.83 -4.78 10.14
CA HIS A 38 -31.90 -4.50 9.05
C HIS A 38 -32.73 -3.95 7.90
N ARG A 39 -32.64 -2.64 7.66
CA ARG A 39 -33.22 -2.02 6.47
C ARG A 39 -32.59 -2.72 5.26
N ALA A 40 -33.42 -3.38 4.45
CA ALA A 40 -32.97 -3.90 3.17
C ALA A 40 -32.45 -2.73 2.33
N LEU A 41 -31.23 -2.88 1.80
CA LEU A 41 -30.65 -1.91 0.89
C LEU A 41 -31.45 -1.94 -0.42
N THR A 42 -31.63 -0.77 -1.05
CA THR A 42 -32.16 -0.76 -2.41
C THR A 42 -31.05 -1.24 -3.38
N PRO A 43 -31.40 -1.77 -4.56
CA PRO A 43 -30.40 -2.15 -5.56
C PRO A 43 -29.43 -1.01 -5.94
N THR A 44 -29.92 0.23 -5.90
CA THR A 44 -29.10 1.43 -6.13
C THR A 44 -28.09 1.69 -5.00
N GLN A 45 -28.48 1.44 -3.74
CA GLN A 45 -27.57 1.54 -2.59
C GLN A 45 -26.52 0.43 -2.61
N GLU A 46 -26.91 -0.80 -2.98
CA GLU A 46 -25.99 -1.92 -3.12
C GLU A 46 -24.92 -1.64 -4.18
N GLN A 47 -25.31 -1.14 -5.35
CA GLN A 47 -24.39 -0.76 -6.41
C GLN A 47 -23.44 0.36 -5.96
N CYS A 48 -23.98 1.43 -5.34
CA CYS A 48 -23.19 2.54 -4.83
C CYS A 48 -22.13 2.09 -3.81
N LEU A 49 -22.50 1.22 -2.86
CA LEU A 49 -21.56 0.66 -1.87
C LEU A 49 -20.51 -0.25 -2.51
N THR A 50 -20.89 -0.99 -3.56
CA THR A 50 -19.98 -1.86 -4.32
C THR A 50 -18.94 -1.02 -5.05
N ASP A 51 -19.35 0.07 -5.67
CA ASP A 51 -18.46 0.99 -6.38
C ASP A 51 -17.50 1.68 -5.40
N ALA A 52 -18.00 2.15 -4.25
CA ALA A 52 -17.18 2.75 -3.19
C ALA A 52 -16.15 1.74 -2.64
N LEU A 53 -16.54 0.48 -2.41
CA LEU A 53 -15.62 -0.57 -1.95
C LEU A 53 -14.57 -0.89 -3.02
N THR A 54 -14.98 -0.96 -4.28
CA THR A 54 -14.07 -1.20 -5.41
C THR A 54 -13.04 -0.08 -5.53
N GLY A 55 -13.46 1.18 -5.39
CA GLY A 55 -12.57 2.35 -5.33
C GLY A 55 -11.56 2.26 -4.18
N LEU A 56 -12.00 1.86 -2.98
CA LEU A 56 -11.10 1.66 -1.83
C LEU A 56 -10.04 0.58 -2.11
N LEU A 57 -10.44 -0.54 -2.71
CA LEU A 57 -9.54 -1.64 -3.03
C LEU A 57 -8.53 -1.25 -4.11
N ALA A 58 -8.97 -0.53 -5.15
CA ALA A 58 -8.11 0.01 -6.20
C ALA A 58 -7.06 0.97 -5.63
N ALA A 59 -7.49 1.98 -4.85
CA ALA A 59 -6.58 2.93 -4.21
C ALA A 59 -5.53 2.25 -3.31
N ARG A 60 -5.92 1.17 -2.62
CA ARG A 60 -4.99 0.35 -1.82
C ARG A 60 -4.00 -0.40 -2.69
N ALA A 61 -4.44 -0.95 -3.83
CA ALA A 61 -3.56 -1.63 -4.77
C ALA A 61 -2.52 -0.66 -5.35
N ASP A 62 -2.96 0.53 -5.76
CA ASP A 62 -2.10 1.59 -6.29
C ASP A 62 -1.06 2.05 -5.27
N ALA A 63 -1.47 2.32 -4.03
CA ALA A 63 -0.55 2.69 -2.96
C ALA A 63 0.52 1.60 -2.69
N ARG A 64 0.17 0.31 -2.83
CA ARG A 64 1.15 -0.79 -2.74
C ARG A 64 2.10 -0.80 -3.92
N ALA A 65 1.61 -0.56 -5.13
CA ALA A 65 2.41 -0.49 -6.34
C ALA A 65 3.43 0.66 -6.26
N VAL A 66 2.97 1.86 -5.91
CA VAL A 66 3.83 3.04 -5.70
C VAL A 66 4.89 2.77 -4.64
N ARG A 67 4.53 2.14 -3.50
CA ARG A 67 5.50 1.77 -2.48
C ARG A 67 6.57 0.80 -2.99
N ARG A 68 6.18 -0.19 -3.80
CA ARG A 68 7.12 -1.15 -4.39
C ARG A 68 8.09 -0.45 -5.34
N ALA A 69 7.57 0.40 -6.22
CA ALA A 69 8.37 1.22 -7.13
C ALA A 69 9.36 2.11 -6.37
N ALA A 70 8.88 2.93 -5.43
CA ALA A 70 9.73 3.82 -4.63
C ALA A 70 10.84 3.08 -3.86
N ARG A 71 10.56 1.87 -3.35
CA ARG A 71 11.59 1.04 -2.70
C ARG A 71 12.60 0.46 -3.69
N ALA A 72 12.16 0.10 -4.89
CA ALA A 72 13.06 -0.35 -5.96
C ALA A 72 13.98 0.79 -6.41
N ASP A 73 13.44 1.99 -6.62
CA ASP A 73 14.19 3.18 -7.01
C ASP A 73 15.21 3.57 -5.94
N ALA A 74 14.81 3.58 -4.66
CA ALA A 74 15.73 3.84 -3.55
C ALA A 74 16.88 2.81 -3.48
N ARG A 75 16.61 1.54 -3.85
CA ARG A 75 17.64 0.51 -3.91
C ARG A 75 18.57 0.71 -5.12
N ALA A 76 18.03 1.05 -6.28
CA ALA A 76 18.80 1.33 -7.48
C ALA A 76 19.74 2.53 -7.27
N ALA A 77 19.21 3.63 -6.72
CA ALA A 77 19.98 4.81 -6.35
C ALA A 77 21.10 4.48 -5.35
N TYR A 78 20.78 3.75 -4.27
CA TYR A 78 21.79 3.32 -3.29
C TYR A 78 22.92 2.50 -3.93
N ARG A 79 22.58 1.54 -4.81
CA ARG A 79 23.59 0.71 -5.49
C ARG A 79 24.47 1.53 -6.43
N SER A 80 23.87 2.45 -7.18
CA SER A 80 24.58 3.35 -8.08
C SER A 80 25.56 4.24 -7.31
N SER A 81 25.09 4.92 -6.27
CA SER A 81 25.93 5.79 -5.43
C SER A 81 27.03 5.02 -4.70
N LEU A 82 26.75 3.78 -4.26
CA LEU A 82 27.77 2.95 -3.60
C LEU A 82 28.87 2.53 -4.58
N ALA A 83 28.51 2.22 -5.84
CA ALA A 83 29.49 1.91 -6.88
C ALA A 83 30.39 3.11 -7.20
N GLN A 84 29.81 4.31 -7.30
CA GLN A 84 30.57 5.56 -7.47
C GLN A 84 31.51 5.82 -6.28
N ALA A 85 31.02 5.66 -5.04
CA ALA A 85 31.86 5.81 -3.85
C ALA A 85 33.01 4.80 -3.80
N ALA A 86 32.79 3.57 -4.27
CA ALA A 86 33.84 2.56 -4.38
C ALA A 86 34.90 2.93 -5.44
N ALA A 87 34.48 3.45 -6.60
CA ALA A 87 35.41 3.93 -7.62
C ALA A 87 36.31 5.06 -7.09
N VAL A 88 35.72 6.06 -6.42
CA VAL A 88 36.49 7.16 -5.78
C VAL A 88 37.45 6.64 -4.72
N ARG A 89 37.04 5.65 -3.92
CA ARG A 89 37.93 4.99 -2.95
C ARG A 89 39.10 4.32 -3.65
N ASP A 90 38.86 3.58 -4.72
CA ASP A 90 39.89 2.81 -5.42
C ASP A 90 40.90 3.74 -6.10
N GLU A 91 40.45 4.84 -6.70
CA GLU A 91 41.30 5.92 -7.20
C GLU A 91 42.14 6.57 -6.08
N ALA A 92 41.52 6.90 -4.96
CA ALA A 92 42.21 7.48 -3.81
C ALA A 92 43.26 6.52 -3.19
N LEU A 93 42.97 5.21 -3.19
CA LEU A 93 43.91 4.18 -2.74
C LEU A 93 45.08 4.01 -3.71
N ALA A 94 44.84 4.11 -5.02
CA ALA A 94 45.90 4.06 -6.03
C ALA A 94 46.82 5.30 -5.95
N ALA A 95 46.27 6.47 -5.64
CA ALA A 95 47.03 7.71 -5.48
C ALA A 95 47.73 7.84 -4.11
N ALA A 96 47.40 6.99 -3.13
CA ALA A 96 47.90 7.12 -1.77
C ALA A 96 49.39 6.73 -1.66
N SER A 97 50.25 7.71 -1.39
CA SER A 97 51.70 7.53 -1.26
C SER A 97 52.17 7.04 0.12
N ASN A 98 51.29 7.03 1.12
CA ASN A 98 51.63 6.63 2.48
C ASN A 98 50.45 6.00 3.23
N ARG A 99 50.75 5.40 4.39
CA ARG A 99 49.75 4.73 5.24
C ARG A 99 48.64 5.68 5.71
N GLY A 100 48.97 6.93 6.03
CA GLY A 100 47.99 7.93 6.47
C GLY A 100 46.94 8.22 5.38
N ALA A 101 47.40 8.44 4.14
CA ALA A 101 46.53 8.66 2.99
C ALA A 101 45.62 7.45 2.71
N ARG A 102 46.15 6.22 2.82
CA ARG A 102 45.35 4.99 2.68
C ARG A 102 44.25 4.89 3.73
N ILE A 103 44.58 5.17 4.99
CA ILE A 103 43.59 5.17 6.10
C ILE A 103 42.53 6.25 5.88
N ALA A 104 42.93 7.44 5.44
CA ALA A 104 42.00 8.54 5.15
C ALA A 104 41.01 8.16 4.04
N ALA A 105 41.49 7.56 2.95
CA ALA A 105 40.65 7.09 1.84
C ALA A 105 39.61 6.04 2.30
N LEU A 106 40.03 5.08 3.13
CA LEU A 106 39.12 4.06 3.69
C LEU A 106 38.06 4.67 4.61
N ARG A 107 38.47 5.56 5.53
CA ARG A 107 37.53 6.25 6.44
C ARG A 107 36.53 7.13 5.70
N ALA A 108 36.97 7.82 4.64
CA ALA A 108 36.09 8.63 3.80
C ALA A 108 35.04 7.77 3.09
N TYR A 109 35.45 6.60 2.57
CA TYR A 109 34.52 5.63 2.00
C TYR A 109 33.53 5.08 3.03
N GLU A 110 33.99 4.68 4.22
CA GLU A 110 33.12 4.18 5.30
C GLU A 110 32.07 5.21 5.70
N THR A 111 32.49 6.47 5.89
CA THR A 111 31.58 7.58 6.22
C THR A 111 30.53 7.79 5.14
N THR A 112 30.94 7.77 3.87
CA THR A 112 30.03 7.88 2.72
C THR A 112 29.06 6.70 2.66
N ALA A 113 29.56 5.47 2.81
CA ALA A 113 28.75 4.26 2.79
C ALA A 113 27.69 4.24 3.90
N ASP A 114 28.04 4.69 5.10
CA ASP A 114 27.11 4.81 6.22
C ASP A 114 26.04 5.88 5.98
N SER A 115 26.41 7.03 5.42
CA SER A 115 25.45 8.06 5.01
C SER A 115 24.45 7.50 3.99
N LEU A 116 24.94 6.83 2.93
CA LEU A 116 24.10 6.20 1.92
C LEU A 116 23.15 5.15 2.51
N ARG A 117 23.62 4.35 3.49
CA ARG A 117 22.77 3.37 4.21
C ARG A 117 21.65 4.06 4.98
N ARG A 118 21.93 5.17 5.68
CA ARG A 118 20.91 5.95 6.42
C ARG A 118 19.88 6.54 5.46
N THR A 119 20.33 7.15 4.36
CA THR A 119 19.45 7.72 3.33
C THR A 119 18.54 6.67 2.71
N SER A 120 19.07 5.49 2.39
CA SER A 120 18.26 4.37 1.88
C SER A 120 17.20 3.91 2.87
N ARG A 121 17.53 3.82 4.17
CA ARG A 121 16.55 3.50 5.23
C ARG A 121 15.48 4.59 5.36
N GLN A 122 15.87 5.86 5.27
CA GLN A 122 14.93 6.99 5.32
C GLN A 122 13.97 6.96 4.13
N ALA A 123 14.46 6.72 2.91
CA ALA A 123 13.63 6.58 1.71
C ALA A 123 12.61 5.44 1.85
N ARG A 124 13.02 4.28 2.39
CA ARG A 124 12.10 3.16 2.67
C ARG A 124 11.00 3.54 3.66
N ARG A 125 11.36 4.22 4.76
CA ARG A 125 10.39 4.71 5.76
C ARG A 125 9.45 5.76 5.17
N ALA A 126 9.95 6.64 4.30
CA ALA A 126 9.12 7.62 3.60
C ALA A 126 8.07 6.93 2.71
N ALA A 127 8.48 5.90 1.94
CA ALA A 127 7.55 5.11 1.14
C ALA A 127 6.48 4.41 1.97
N ASP A 128 6.84 3.87 3.15
CA ASP A 128 5.87 3.26 4.06
C ASP A 128 4.89 4.29 4.66
N ARG A 129 5.39 5.48 5.03
CA ARG A 129 4.54 6.58 5.52
C ARG A 129 3.57 7.08 4.45
N ALA A 130 4.05 7.21 3.20
CA ALA A 130 3.21 7.59 2.07
C ALA A 130 2.08 6.58 1.85
N MET A 131 2.39 5.27 1.83
CA MET A 131 1.37 4.22 1.71
C MET A 131 0.31 4.32 2.83
N ASN A 132 0.76 4.51 4.07
CA ASN A 132 -0.16 4.63 5.22
C ASN A 132 -1.00 5.92 5.18
N ALA A 133 -0.48 7.01 4.60
CA ALA A 133 -1.26 8.22 4.35
C ALA A 133 -2.36 7.94 3.30
N SER A 134 -2.00 7.38 2.14
CA SER A 134 -2.95 7.04 1.08
C SER A 134 -4.03 6.06 1.55
N TYR A 135 -3.69 5.09 2.42
CA TYR A 135 -4.69 4.20 3.01
C TYR A 135 -5.68 4.92 3.93
N ARG A 136 -5.23 5.92 4.68
CA ARG A 136 -6.10 6.73 5.56
C ARG A 136 -7.03 7.60 4.74
N GLU A 137 -6.51 8.23 3.69
CA GLU A 137 -7.28 9.03 2.74
C GLU A 137 -8.32 8.18 2.01
N ALA A 138 -7.93 7.05 1.43
CA ALA A 138 -8.86 6.15 0.75
C ALA A 138 -9.97 5.65 1.69
N ARG A 139 -9.65 5.38 2.97
CA ARG A 139 -10.65 5.01 3.97
C ARG A 139 -11.57 6.18 4.36
N ALA A 140 -11.08 7.42 4.33
CA ALA A 140 -11.89 8.59 4.59
C ALA A 140 -12.91 8.79 3.46
N VAL A 141 -12.44 8.73 2.20
CA VAL A 141 -13.28 8.78 1.00
C VAL A 141 -14.35 7.69 1.04
N TYR A 142 -13.96 6.43 1.27
CA TYR A 142 -14.93 5.32 1.39
C TYR A 142 -15.99 5.56 2.48
N ARG A 143 -15.63 6.16 3.62
CA ARG A 143 -16.59 6.45 4.70
C ARG A 143 -17.60 7.52 4.27
N GLN A 144 -17.13 8.54 3.55
CA GLN A 144 -17.97 9.59 2.99
C GLN A 144 -18.89 9.04 1.91
N ASP A 145 -18.36 8.28 0.95
CA ASP A 145 -19.14 7.65 -0.11
C ASP A 145 -20.20 6.71 0.48
N ARG A 146 -19.82 5.89 1.46
CA ARG A 146 -20.75 5.02 2.17
C ARG A 146 -21.88 5.80 2.85
N GLN A 147 -21.60 6.97 3.40
CA GLN A 147 -22.63 7.81 4.00
C GLN A 147 -23.58 8.33 2.93
N VAL A 148 -23.06 8.89 1.84
CA VAL A 148 -23.85 9.38 0.70
C VAL A 148 -24.72 8.26 0.10
N CYS A 149 -24.19 7.05 -0.03
CA CYS A 149 -24.97 5.90 -0.53
C CYS A 149 -26.13 5.51 0.41
N LEU A 150 -25.99 5.73 1.72
CA LEU A 150 -26.96 5.30 2.73
C LEU A 150 -27.96 6.39 3.12
N ASP A 151 -27.62 7.66 2.87
CA ASP A 151 -28.50 8.78 3.17
C ASP A 151 -29.77 8.71 2.32
N PRO A 152 -30.96 8.84 2.93
CA PRO A 152 -32.21 8.90 2.17
C PRO A 152 -32.22 10.16 1.30
N PRO A 153 -32.85 10.13 0.11
CA PRO A 153 -33.03 11.34 -0.68
C PRO A 153 -33.79 12.39 0.16
N PRO A 154 -33.49 13.69 -0.01
CA PRO A 154 -34.18 14.73 0.74
C PRO A 154 -35.69 14.60 0.52
N THR A 155 -36.44 14.50 1.62
CA THR A 155 -37.90 14.56 1.59
C THR A 155 -38.29 15.97 1.13
N SER A 156 -38.85 16.07 -0.07
CA SER A 156 -39.43 17.29 -0.62
C SER A 156 -40.82 17.54 -0.04
#